data_AF-A0A5E4IVX2-F1
#
_entry.id   AF-A0A5E4IVX2-F1
#
_cell.length_a   1.000
_cell.length_b   1.000
_cell.length_c   1.000
_cell.angle_alpha   90.00
_cell.angle_beta   90.00
_cell.angle_gamma   90.00
#
_symmetry.space_group_name_H-M   'P 1'
#
loop_
_entity.id
_entity.type
_entity.pdbx_description
1 polymer ?
#
loop_
_entity_poly.entity_id
_entity_poly.type
_entity_poly.pdbx_seq_one_letter_code
_entity_poly.pdbx_strand_id
1 'polypeptide(L)'
;MAKKSFWRKLGAGLADGIIWLFRGLFGILKVLVLAFWGFLAGIAGKAASSAAKKTEKRKANYSPLTDVKSFDGSPDAFENWLYDSKSTVGLILGARGSGKSGLGLKLLENWKSKGRRVFAMGFENAGLPAWVETAKTPEDVPNGAVLLADEGGISFSSRESMSDANRLLSKLLFIARHKDISILFISQNSANIEINTIRQADYLLLKRPSLLQKDFERGKIKDIYDGAAEDFKKLGSDKGLVYVYSDKFRGFASNELPSFWSERASKAFGSAKLK
;
A
#
# COMPACT_ATOMS: atom_id res chain seq x y z
N MET A 1 83.78 -17.33 13.05
CA MET A 1 82.39 -17.70 12.68
C MET A 1 81.35 -16.96 13.56
N ALA A 2 81.38 -15.62 13.67
CA ALA A 2 80.58 -14.89 14.70
C ALA A 2 79.81 -13.64 14.24
N LYS A 3 79.84 -13.25 12.95
CA LYS A 3 79.19 -12.01 12.46
C LYS A 3 77.74 -12.17 11.94
N LYS A 4 77.26 -13.40 11.69
CA LYS A 4 75.90 -13.65 11.15
C LYS A 4 74.77 -13.63 12.20
N SER A 5 75.08 -13.66 13.49
CA SER A 5 74.10 -13.71 14.58
C SER A 5 73.54 -12.33 14.97
N PHE A 6 74.34 -11.27 14.83
CA PHE A 6 73.98 -9.92 15.28
C PHE A 6 72.96 -9.23 14.36
N TRP A 7 73.15 -9.31 13.03
CA TRP A 7 72.25 -8.69 12.04
C TRP A 7 70.85 -9.32 12.02
N ARG A 8 70.71 -10.60 12.36
CA ARG A 8 69.42 -11.29 12.48
C ARG A 8 68.60 -10.83 13.69
N LYS A 9 69.25 -10.48 14.80
CA LYS A 9 68.58 -9.95 16.00
C LYS A 9 68.19 -8.48 15.84
N LEU A 10 68.99 -7.69 15.13
CA LEU A 10 68.72 -6.28 14.86
C LEU A 10 67.57 -6.09 13.84
N GLY A 11 67.49 -6.96 12.83
CA GLY A 11 66.38 -6.97 11.88
C GLY A 11 65.03 -7.39 12.49
N ALA A 12 65.03 -8.30 13.47
CA ALA A 12 63.82 -8.73 14.16
C ALA A 12 63.22 -7.62 15.03
N GLY A 13 64.05 -6.88 15.78
CA GLY A 13 63.58 -5.76 16.61
C GLY A 13 63.00 -4.59 15.81
N LEU A 14 63.54 -4.30 14.62
CA LEU A 14 63.00 -3.28 13.72
C LEU A 14 61.68 -3.72 13.06
N ALA A 15 61.55 -4.99 12.70
CA ALA A 15 60.31 -5.54 12.15
C ALA A 15 59.18 -5.50 13.18
N ASP A 16 59.44 -5.87 14.44
CA ASP A 16 58.45 -5.81 15.52
C ASP A 16 58.02 -4.37 15.83
N GLY A 17 58.94 -3.40 15.78
CA GLY A 17 58.61 -1.97 15.93
C GLY A 17 57.70 -1.44 14.82
N ILE A 18 57.93 -1.84 13.57
CA ILE A 18 57.09 -1.46 12.42
C ILE A 18 55.70 -2.10 12.53
N ILE A 19 55.62 -3.38 12.91
CA ILE A 19 54.35 -4.09 13.11
C ILE A 19 53.54 -3.42 14.23
N TRP A 20 54.19 -2.98 15.31
CA TRP A 20 53.55 -2.29 16.42
C TRP A 20 52.98 -0.92 16.00
N LEU A 21 53.74 -0.14 15.22
CA LEU A 21 53.27 1.12 14.64
C LEU A 21 52.07 0.93 13.71
N PHE A 22 52.10 -0.08 12.83
CA PHE A 22 50.97 -0.41 11.94
C PHE A 22 49.73 -0.84 12.73
N ARG A 23 49.89 -1.62 13.80
CA ARG A 23 48.77 -2.00 14.68
C ARG A 23 48.17 -0.80 15.41
N GLY A 24 48.99 0.14 15.87
CA GLY A 24 48.53 1.39 16.48
C GLY A 24 47.75 2.26 15.49
N LEU A 25 48.28 2.44 14.27
CA LEU A 25 47.64 3.22 13.21
C LEU A 25 46.31 2.59 12.76
N PHE A 26 46.27 1.26 12.63
CA PHE A 26 45.06 0.52 12.28
C PHE A 26 43.99 0.61 13.39
N GLY A 27 44.40 0.60 14.67
CA GLY A 27 43.51 0.83 15.80
C GLY A 27 42.82 2.20 15.73
N ILE A 28 43.59 3.25 15.44
CA ILE A 28 43.06 4.62 15.30
C ILE A 28 42.10 4.73 14.12
N LEU A 29 42.48 4.15 12.97
CA LEU A 29 41.62 4.13 11.77
C LEU A 29 40.29 3.42 12.05
N LYS A 30 40.32 2.30 12.79
CA LYS A 30 39.11 1.55 13.15
C LYS A 30 38.17 2.36 14.04
N VAL A 31 38.72 3.13 14.99
CA VAL A 31 37.91 4.04 15.85
C VAL A 31 37.26 5.15 15.02
N LEU A 32 37.99 5.75 14.07
CA LEU A 32 37.46 6.79 13.19
C LEU A 32 36.34 6.26 12.28
N VAL A 33 36.51 5.06 11.71
CA VAL A 33 35.48 4.41 10.88
C VAL A 33 34.23 4.12 11.72
N LEU A 34 34.39 3.60 12.94
CA LEU A 34 33.25 3.34 13.83
C LEU A 34 32.54 4.63 14.25
N ALA A 35 33.28 5.70 14.55
CA ALA A 35 32.71 7.00 14.89
C ALA A 35 31.94 7.60 13.69
N PHE A 36 32.49 7.48 12.48
CA PHE A 36 31.85 7.95 11.25
C PHE A 36 30.55 7.17 10.94
N TRP A 37 30.57 5.84 11.09
CA TRP A 37 29.36 5.02 10.98
C TRP A 37 28.31 5.37 12.04
N GLY A 38 28.72 5.61 13.29
CA GLY A 38 27.83 6.06 14.35
C GLY A 38 27.20 7.41 14.06
N PHE A 39 27.96 8.34 13.50
CA PHE A 39 27.48 9.66 13.09
C PHE A 39 26.47 9.58 11.92
N LEU A 40 26.77 8.79 10.89
CA LEU A 40 25.85 8.55 9.77
C LEU A 40 24.56 7.87 10.23
N ALA A 41 24.65 6.88 11.12
CA ALA A 41 23.48 6.23 11.72
C ALA A 41 22.63 7.23 12.53
N GLY A 42 23.27 8.15 13.26
CA GLY A 42 22.60 9.22 14.00
C GLY A 42 21.85 10.22 13.10
N ILE A 43 22.43 10.60 11.96
CA ILE A 43 21.76 11.46 10.96
C ILE A 43 20.58 10.73 10.32
N ALA A 44 20.77 9.48 9.91
CA ALA A 44 19.69 8.66 9.33
C ALA A 44 18.54 8.46 10.32
N GLY A 45 18.85 8.20 11.60
CA GLY A 45 17.86 8.08 12.67
C GLY A 45 17.08 9.37 12.92
N LYS A 46 17.73 10.53 12.92
CA LYS A 46 17.06 11.83 13.05
C LYS A 46 16.14 12.13 11.87
N ALA A 47 16.59 11.86 10.63
CA ALA A 47 15.77 12.02 9.43
C ALA A 47 14.53 11.11 9.44
N ALA A 48 14.69 9.84 9.84
CA ALA A 48 13.58 8.90 9.98
C ALA A 48 12.58 9.34 11.07
N SER A 49 13.06 9.83 12.21
CA SER A 49 12.21 10.32 13.31
C SER A 49 11.41 11.58 12.93
N SER A 50 12.00 12.48 12.16
CA SER A 50 11.35 13.69 11.65
C SER A 50 10.27 13.37 10.61
N ALA A 51 10.56 12.41 9.71
CA ALA A 51 9.59 11.90 8.76
C ALA A 51 8.41 11.20 9.46
N ALA A 52 8.67 10.39 10.50
CA ALA A 52 7.63 9.74 11.30
C ALA A 52 6.74 10.77 12.05
N LYS A 53 7.35 11.78 12.70
CA LYS A 53 6.62 12.87 13.38
C LYS A 53 5.75 13.71 12.45
N LYS A 54 6.16 13.87 11.18
CA LYS A 54 5.38 14.63 10.18
C LYS A 54 4.15 13.84 9.69
N THR A 55 4.22 12.50 9.70
CA THR A 55 3.12 11.60 9.38
C THR A 55 2.05 11.56 10.49
N GLU A 56 2.43 11.70 11.76
CA GLU A 56 1.51 11.71 12.91
C GLU A 56 0.51 12.89 12.92
N LYS A 57 0.85 14.05 12.32
CA LYS A 57 0.04 15.29 12.45
C LYS A 57 -0.93 15.58 11.30
N ARG A 58 -1.00 14.75 10.26
CA ARG A 58 -1.86 15.04 9.09
C ARG A 58 -3.32 14.74 9.43
N LYS A 59 -4.17 15.79 9.47
CA LYS A 59 -5.63 15.64 9.60
C LYS A 59 -6.20 15.03 8.32
N ALA A 60 -7.24 14.21 8.44
CA ALA A 60 -7.95 13.68 7.29
C ALA A 60 -8.62 14.82 6.52
N ASN A 61 -8.46 14.83 5.19
CA ASN A 61 -9.03 15.84 4.31
C ASN A 61 -10.08 15.23 3.38
N TYR A 62 -11.34 15.67 3.51
CA TYR A 62 -12.39 15.31 2.56
C TYR A 62 -12.11 15.94 1.20
N SER A 63 -12.18 15.15 0.14
CA SER A 63 -12.24 15.67 -1.23
C SER A 63 -13.19 14.78 -2.04
N PRO A 64 -14.28 15.33 -2.61
CA PRO A 64 -15.30 14.54 -3.28
C PRO A 64 -14.81 13.94 -4.60
N LEU A 65 -15.57 13.00 -5.13
CA LEU A 65 -15.38 12.51 -6.49
C LEU A 65 -15.88 13.56 -7.49
N THR A 66 -15.01 13.96 -8.41
CA THR A 66 -15.38 14.90 -9.47
C THR A 66 -16.08 14.16 -10.60
N ASP A 67 -17.26 14.62 -11.02
CA ASP A 67 -17.94 14.05 -12.20
C ASP A 67 -17.11 14.28 -13.47
N VAL A 68 -16.92 13.22 -14.24
CA VAL A 68 -16.25 13.26 -15.55
C VAL A 68 -17.23 12.90 -16.66
N LYS A 69 -18.05 11.87 -16.46
CA LYS A 69 -19.07 11.43 -17.42
C LYS A 69 -20.13 10.58 -16.73
N SER A 70 -21.35 11.08 -16.63
CA SER A 70 -22.48 10.36 -16.03
C SER A 70 -23.31 9.61 -17.08
N PHE A 71 -23.67 8.35 -16.80
CA PHE A 71 -24.67 7.59 -17.57
C PHE A 71 -25.98 7.43 -16.81
N ASP A 72 -25.90 7.29 -15.49
CA ASP A 72 -27.04 7.16 -14.58
C ASP A 72 -26.63 7.59 -13.17
N GLY A 73 -27.51 8.31 -12.46
CA GLY A 73 -27.21 8.87 -11.15
C GLY A 73 -26.12 9.95 -11.15
N SER A 74 -25.46 10.17 -10.01
CA SER A 74 -24.37 11.16 -9.85
C SER A 74 -23.32 10.72 -8.84
N PRO A 75 -22.06 11.21 -8.94
CA PRO A 75 -21.03 10.94 -7.94
C PRO A 75 -21.45 11.34 -6.51
N ASP A 76 -22.13 12.48 -6.35
CA ASP A 76 -22.62 12.95 -5.05
C ASP A 76 -23.64 11.98 -4.43
N ALA A 77 -24.57 11.45 -5.24
CA ALA A 77 -25.55 10.48 -4.76
C ALA A 77 -24.88 9.18 -4.30
N PHE A 78 -23.85 8.73 -5.03
CA PHE A 78 -23.03 7.60 -4.64
C PHE A 78 -22.22 7.87 -3.38
N GLU A 79 -21.55 9.02 -3.26
CA GLU A 79 -20.75 9.36 -2.08
C GLU A 79 -21.61 9.52 -0.82
N ASN A 80 -22.75 10.20 -0.91
CA ASN A 80 -23.68 10.32 0.22
C ASN A 80 -24.13 8.93 0.69
N TRP A 81 -24.57 8.07 -0.23
CA TRP A 81 -24.94 6.70 0.11
C TRP A 81 -23.76 5.90 0.70
N LEU A 82 -22.56 6.02 0.12
CA LEU A 82 -21.38 5.27 0.53
C LEU A 82 -20.93 5.63 1.95
N TYR A 83 -20.94 6.91 2.29
CA TYR A 83 -20.45 7.40 3.57
C TYR A 83 -21.50 7.33 4.70
N ASP A 84 -22.79 7.37 4.36
CA ASP A 84 -23.89 7.28 5.34
C ASP A 84 -24.33 5.83 5.61
N SER A 85 -24.02 4.90 4.70
CA SER A 85 -24.34 3.48 4.89
C SER A 85 -23.57 2.86 6.05
N LYS A 86 -24.27 2.08 6.87
CA LYS A 86 -23.67 1.39 8.03
C LYS A 86 -22.63 0.35 7.63
N SER A 87 -22.93 -0.40 6.58
CA SER A 87 -22.13 -1.49 6.04
C SER A 87 -22.23 -1.47 4.52
N THR A 88 -21.10 -1.61 3.84
CA THR A 88 -21.01 -1.69 2.38
C THR A 88 -19.86 -2.62 1.99
N VAL A 89 -19.98 -3.26 0.84
CA VAL A 89 -18.96 -4.12 0.26
C VAL A 89 -18.60 -3.59 -1.12
N GLY A 90 -17.41 -3.02 -1.23
CA GLY A 90 -16.86 -2.48 -2.48
C GLY A 90 -15.69 -3.28 -3.01
N LEU A 91 -15.62 -3.42 -4.33
CA LEU A 91 -14.46 -3.99 -5.02
C LEU A 91 -13.77 -2.92 -5.88
N ILE A 92 -12.45 -2.79 -5.74
CA ILE A 92 -11.62 -2.00 -6.65
C ILE A 92 -10.84 -2.94 -7.56
N LEU A 93 -11.08 -2.85 -8.87
CA LEU A 93 -10.45 -3.70 -9.89
C LEU A 93 -9.64 -2.88 -10.89
N GLY A 94 -8.65 -3.48 -11.53
CA GLY A 94 -7.86 -2.85 -12.59
C GLY A 94 -6.37 -3.19 -12.55
N ALA A 95 -5.63 -2.68 -13.53
CA ALA A 95 -4.26 -3.11 -13.79
C ALA A 95 -3.27 -2.74 -12.67
N ARG A 96 -2.08 -3.35 -12.68
CA ARG A 96 -0.95 -2.88 -11.86
C ARG A 96 -0.63 -1.43 -12.22
N GLY A 97 -0.43 -0.60 -11.20
CA GLY A 97 -0.11 0.82 -11.39
C GLY A 97 -1.27 1.72 -11.83
N SER A 98 -2.51 1.22 -11.92
CA SER A 98 -3.68 1.99 -12.37
C SER A 98 -4.26 2.96 -11.33
N GLY A 99 -3.67 3.05 -10.13
CA GLY A 99 -4.10 3.97 -9.08
C GLY A 99 -5.10 3.41 -8.06
N LYS A 100 -5.34 2.09 -8.02
CA LYS A 100 -6.28 1.43 -7.09
C LYS A 100 -6.03 1.78 -5.62
N SER A 101 -4.80 1.60 -5.14
CA SER A 101 -4.46 1.88 -3.73
C SER A 101 -4.58 3.37 -3.40
N GLY A 102 -4.34 4.26 -4.37
CA GLY A 102 -4.57 5.69 -4.23
C GLY A 102 -6.05 6.04 -4.05
N LEU A 103 -6.91 5.48 -4.91
CA LEU A 103 -8.36 5.59 -4.78
C LEU A 103 -8.85 5.01 -3.43
N GLY A 104 -8.42 3.80 -3.07
CA GLY A 104 -8.81 3.14 -1.83
C GLY A 104 -8.45 3.97 -0.59
N LEU A 105 -7.21 4.47 -0.53
CA LEU A 105 -6.76 5.32 0.58
C LEU A 105 -7.44 6.69 0.59
N LYS A 106 -7.83 7.23 -0.59
CA LYS A 106 -8.61 8.47 -0.67
C LYS A 106 -10.02 8.29 -0.12
N LEU A 107 -10.71 7.22 -0.49
CA LEU A 107 -12.02 6.90 0.08
C LEU A 107 -11.93 6.65 1.59
N LEU A 108 -10.87 5.96 2.03
CA LEU A 108 -10.57 5.76 3.46
C LEU A 108 -10.41 7.09 4.22
N GLU A 109 -9.70 8.05 3.63
CA GLU A 109 -9.59 9.41 4.18
C GLU A 109 -10.95 10.12 4.27
N ASN A 110 -11.80 9.97 3.25
CA ASN A 110 -13.14 10.57 3.23
C ASN A 110 -14.06 9.95 4.29
N TRP A 111 -14.03 8.63 4.52
CA TRP A 111 -14.75 8.02 5.64
C TRP A 111 -14.25 8.54 6.99
N LYS A 112 -12.93 8.73 7.14
CA LYS A 112 -12.36 9.28 8.37
C LYS A 112 -12.82 10.71 8.63
N SER A 113 -12.86 11.56 7.61
CA SER A 113 -13.31 12.95 7.75
C SER A 113 -14.80 13.05 8.11
N LYS A 114 -15.59 12.03 7.75
CA LYS A 114 -16.99 11.84 8.18
C LYS A 114 -17.14 11.18 9.57
N GLY A 115 -16.04 10.94 10.28
CA GLY A 115 -16.06 10.44 11.66
C GLY A 115 -16.01 8.92 11.84
N ARG A 116 -15.90 8.14 10.75
CA ARG A 116 -15.77 6.68 10.85
C ARG A 116 -14.39 6.29 11.36
N ARG A 117 -14.31 5.16 12.08
CA ARG A 117 -13.03 4.51 12.38
C ARG A 117 -12.57 3.74 11.14
N VAL A 118 -11.28 3.86 10.81
CA VAL A 118 -10.76 3.36 9.55
C VAL A 118 -9.54 2.47 9.78
N PHE A 119 -9.53 1.35 9.08
CA PHE A 119 -8.53 0.31 9.17
C PHE A 119 -7.97 0.00 7.78
N ALA A 120 -6.71 -0.41 7.73
CA ALA A 120 -6.06 -0.88 6.53
C ALA A 120 -5.37 -2.23 6.78
N MET A 121 -5.43 -3.13 5.80
CA MET A 121 -4.78 -4.44 5.82
C MET A 121 -3.99 -4.65 4.53
N GLY A 122 -2.71 -5.03 4.65
CA GLY A 122 -1.77 -5.09 3.52
C GLY A 122 -1.10 -3.75 3.20
N PHE A 123 -1.05 -2.83 4.16
CA PHE A 123 -0.49 -1.47 3.99
C PHE A 123 0.63 -1.14 4.98
N GLU A 124 1.24 -2.14 5.61
CA GLU A 124 2.16 -2.01 6.76
C GLU A 124 3.36 -1.09 6.45
N ASN A 125 3.81 -1.08 5.19
CA ASN A 125 4.94 -0.26 4.75
C ASN A 125 4.55 1.09 4.12
N ALA A 126 3.26 1.41 4.00
CA ALA A 126 2.78 2.59 3.26
C ALA A 126 3.03 3.93 3.97
N GLY A 127 3.41 3.93 5.24
CA GLY A 127 3.59 5.17 6.02
C GLY A 127 2.24 5.85 6.25
N LEU A 128 1.26 5.06 6.68
CA LEU A 128 -0.09 5.53 6.98
C LEU A 128 -0.09 6.54 8.13
N PRO A 129 -1.00 7.52 8.12
CA PRO A 129 -1.16 8.46 9.22
C PRO A 129 -1.73 7.74 10.46
N ALA A 130 -1.50 8.30 11.65
CA ALA A 130 -1.85 7.68 12.93
C ALA A 130 -3.35 7.38 13.12
N TRP A 131 -4.21 8.02 12.33
CA TRP A 131 -5.66 7.79 12.37
C TRP A 131 -6.12 6.61 11.50
N VAL A 132 -5.24 5.99 10.70
CA VAL A 132 -5.50 4.70 10.05
C VAL A 132 -4.88 3.60 10.89
N GLU A 133 -5.74 2.78 11.49
CA GLU A 133 -5.31 1.62 12.27
C GLU A 133 -4.93 0.47 11.30
N THR A 134 -3.89 -0.31 11.63
CA THR A 134 -3.52 -1.48 10.81
C THR A 134 -4.14 -2.74 11.41
N ALA A 135 -4.94 -3.45 10.62
CA ALA A 135 -5.52 -4.74 11.00
C ALA A 135 -4.67 -5.88 10.41
N LYS A 136 -4.35 -6.89 11.23
CA LYS A 136 -3.66 -8.10 10.74
C LYS A 136 -4.66 -9.15 10.29
N THR A 137 -5.79 -9.20 10.98
CA THR A 137 -6.87 -10.14 10.72
C THR A 137 -8.21 -9.39 10.62
N PRO A 138 -9.18 -9.89 9.84
CA PRO A 138 -10.53 -9.31 9.78
C PRO A 138 -11.20 -9.15 11.15
N GLU A 139 -10.87 -10.03 12.09
CA GLU A 139 -11.44 -10.09 13.43
C GLU A 139 -11.03 -8.89 14.30
N ASP A 140 -9.86 -8.30 14.04
CA ASP A 140 -9.33 -7.12 14.73
C ASP A 140 -10.17 -5.85 14.47
N VAL A 141 -10.98 -5.85 13.42
CA VAL A 141 -11.79 -4.69 13.05
C VAL A 141 -13.04 -4.60 13.95
N PRO A 142 -13.23 -3.45 14.64
CA PRO A 142 -14.37 -3.23 15.51
C PRO A 142 -15.65 -2.96 14.72
N ASN A 143 -16.80 -3.09 15.40
CA ASN A 143 -18.09 -2.87 14.78
C ASN A 143 -18.25 -1.43 14.27
N GLY A 144 -18.98 -1.25 13.16
CA GLY A 144 -19.24 0.06 12.57
C GLY A 144 -18.00 0.73 11.95
N ALA A 145 -16.89 0.02 11.80
CA ALA A 145 -15.68 0.55 11.20
C ALA A 145 -15.63 0.32 9.68
N VAL A 146 -14.63 0.92 9.04
CA VAL A 146 -14.31 0.75 7.63
C VAL A 146 -12.97 0.05 7.50
N LEU A 147 -12.88 -0.96 6.65
CA LEU A 147 -11.66 -1.68 6.34
C LEU A 147 -11.32 -1.57 4.86
N LEU A 148 -10.10 -1.09 4.57
CA LEU A 148 -9.46 -1.20 3.26
C LEU A 148 -8.51 -2.40 3.26
N ALA A 149 -8.68 -3.34 2.34
CA ALA A 149 -7.83 -4.51 2.21
C ALA A 149 -7.22 -4.58 0.80
N ASP A 150 -5.90 -4.71 0.69
CA ASP A 150 -5.18 -4.86 -0.59
C ASP A 150 -4.65 -6.29 -0.73
N GLU A 151 -5.21 -7.05 -1.67
CA GLU A 151 -4.81 -8.43 -1.97
C GLU A 151 -3.30 -8.56 -2.20
N GLY A 152 -2.71 -7.59 -2.92
CA GLY A 152 -1.29 -7.60 -3.24
C GLY A 152 -0.45 -7.46 -1.98
N GLY A 153 -0.75 -6.45 -1.16
CA GLY A 153 -0.03 -6.21 0.09
C GLY A 153 -0.12 -7.38 1.07
N ILE A 154 -1.29 -7.99 1.19
CA ILE A 154 -1.54 -9.12 2.09
C ILE A 154 -0.76 -10.36 1.64
N SER A 155 -0.85 -10.71 0.36
CA SER A 155 -0.16 -11.87 -0.21
C SER A 155 1.37 -11.77 -0.15
N PHE A 156 1.93 -10.56 -0.08
CA PHE A 156 3.38 -10.35 0.13
C PHE A 156 3.77 -10.43 1.61
N SER A 157 2.83 -10.22 2.53
CA SER A 157 3.05 -10.24 3.98
C SER A 157 2.86 -11.63 4.60
N SER A 158 1.97 -12.46 4.04
CA SER A 158 1.81 -13.87 4.40
C SER A 158 2.79 -14.71 3.59
N ARG A 159 3.63 -15.51 4.26
CA ARG A 159 4.57 -16.43 3.60
C ARG A 159 3.88 -17.71 3.07
N GLU A 160 2.55 -17.70 2.96
CA GLU A 160 1.75 -18.84 2.51
C GLU A 160 0.95 -18.44 1.25
N SER A 161 1.04 -19.28 0.23
CA SER A 161 0.78 -18.96 -1.17
C SER A 161 -0.68 -19.15 -1.63
N MET A 162 -1.14 -18.25 -2.51
CA MET A 162 -2.21 -18.35 -3.53
C MET A 162 -3.66 -18.74 -3.13
N SER A 163 -3.93 -19.35 -1.97
CA SER A 163 -5.31 -19.67 -1.51
C SER A 163 -5.94 -18.58 -0.61
N ASP A 164 -5.20 -17.50 -0.36
CA ASP A 164 -5.49 -16.53 0.70
C ASP A 164 -6.52 -15.45 0.31
N ALA A 165 -6.54 -14.97 -0.94
CA ALA A 165 -7.40 -13.85 -1.33
C ALA A 165 -8.90 -14.19 -1.22
N ASN A 166 -9.30 -15.36 -1.72
CA ASN A 166 -10.67 -15.86 -1.61
C ASN A 166 -11.07 -16.13 -0.18
N ARG A 167 -10.19 -16.79 0.58
CA ARG A 167 -10.44 -17.12 1.97
C ARG A 167 -10.57 -15.86 2.82
N LEU A 168 -9.69 -14.89 2.59
CA LEU A 168 -9.72 -13.59 3.25
C LEU A 168 -11.01 -12.86 2.91
N LEU A 169 -11.33 -12.70 1.62
CA LEU A 169 -12.52 -11.96 1.23
C LEU A 169 -13.79 -12.65 1.71
N SER A 170 -13.86 -13.98 1.70
CA SER A 170 -14.97 -14.74 2.29
C SER A 170 -15.10 -14.50 3.80
N LYS A 171 -13.99 -14.50 4.55
CA LYS A 171 -13.98 -14.15 5.98
C LYS A 171 -14.42 -12.71 6.21
N LEU A 172 -13.93 -11.78 5.39
CA LEU A 172 -14.29 -10.37 5.45
C LEU A 172 -15.81 -10.20 5.26
N LEU A 173 -16.37 -10.78 4.19
CA LEU A 173 -17.81 -10.73 3.93
C LEU A 173 -18.64 -11.33 5.06
N PHE A 174 -18.22 -12.48 5.59
CA PHE A 174 -18.88 -13.10 6.73
C PHE A 174 -18.91 -12.16 7.94
N ILE A 175 -17.78 -11.52 8.26
CA ILE A 175 -17.66 -10.62 9.40
C ILE A 175 -18.43 -9.31 9.19
N ALA A 176 -18.40 -8.73 7.98
CA ALA A 176 -19.11 -7.48 7.69
C ALA A 176 -20.61 -7.56 7.98
N ARG A 177 -21.23 -8.69 7.64
CA ARG A 177 -22.66 -8.93 7.88
C ARG A 177 -23.05 -8.89 9.35
N HIS A 178 -22.14 -9.26 10.26
CA HIS A 178 -22.42 -9.34 11.69
C HIS A 178 -21.92 -8.14 12.49
N LYS A 179 -20.96 -7.38 11.96
CA LYS A 179 -20.31 -6.27 12.67
C LYS A 179 -20.65 -4.88 12.11
N ASP A 180 -21.51 -4.78 11.10
CA ASP A 180 -21.78 -3.54 10.37
C ASP A 180 -20.47 -2.88 9.87
N ILE A 181 -19.59 -3.67 9.23
CA ILE A 181 -18.29 -3.19 8.74
C ILE A 181 -18.41 -2.89 7.25
N SER A 182 -17.98 -1.69 6.85
CA SER A 182 -17.76 -1.40 5.43
C SER A 182 -16.41 -1.97 4.99
N ILE A 183 -16.40 -2.75 3.91
CA ILE A 183 -15.19 -3.33 3.33
C ILE A 183 -14.97 -2.73 1.95
N LEU A 184 -13.75 -2.26 1.71
CA LEU A 184 -13.25 -1.93 0.39
C LEU A 184 -12.08 -2.84 0.07
N PHE A 185 -12.28 -3.77 -0.87
CA PHE A 185 -11.27 -4.76 -1.23
C PHE A 185 -10.66 -4.44 -2.59
N ILE A 186 -9.32 -4.34 -2.64
CA ILE A 186 -8.56 -4.08 -3.85
C ILE A 186 -8.03 -5.41 -4.39
N SER A 187 -8.32 -5.67 -5.67
CA SER A 187 -7.78 -6.81 -6.41
C SER A 187 -7.28 -6.40 -7.79
N GLN A 188 -6.32 -7.16 -8.32
CA GLN A 188 -5.80 -6.94 -9.68
C GLN A 188 -6.59 -7.68 -10.76
N ASN A 189 -7.24 -8.80 -10.43
CA ASN A 189 -8.01 -9.57 -11.39
C ASN A 189 -9.21 -10.17 -10.66
N SER A 190 -10.42 -9.89 -11.15
CA SER A 190 -11.59 -10.49 -10.52
C SER A 190 -11.54 -12.01 -10.63
N ALA A 191 -10.94 -12.60 -11.67
CA ALA A 191 -10.85 -14.05 -11.90
C ALA A 191 -10.34 -14.85 -10.69
N ASN A 192 -9.55 -14.23 -9.82
CA ASN A 192 -9.09 -14.88 -8.59
C ASN A 192 -10.16 -14.89 -7.49
N ILE A 193 -11.14 -13.98 -7.51
CA ILE A 193 -12.21 -13.83 -6.52
C ILE A 193 -13.38 -14.79 -6.79
N GLU A 194 -13.92 -15.49 -5.80
CA GLU A 194 -15.10 -16.36 -5.98
C GLU A 194 -16.33 -15.58 -6.51
N ILE A 195 -17.14 -16.20 -7.38
CA ILE A 195 -18.32 -15.54 -7.97
C ILE A 195 -19.36 -15.11 -6.93
N ASN A 196 -19.57 -15.94 -5.90
CA ASN A 196 -20.53 -15.64 -4.82
C ASN A 196 -20.09 -14.43 -3.99
N THR A 197 -18.79 -14.20 -3.94
CA THR A 197 -18.19 -13.05 -3.28
C THR A 197 -18.37 -11.78 -4.11
N ILE A 198 -18.19 -11.85 -5.43
CA ILE A 198 -18.49 -10.71 -6.34
C ILE A 198 -19.97 -10.33 -6.30
N ARG A 199 -20.88 -11.33 -6.23
CA ARG A 199 -22.33 -11.10 -6.15
C ARG A 199 -22.79 -10.40 -4.87
N GLN A 200 -21.96 -10.39 -3.83
CA GLN A 200 -22.25 -9.71 -2.57
C GLN A 200 -21.70 -8.27 -2.54
N ALA A 201 -20.99 -7.83 -3.58
CA ALA A 201 -20.53 -6.45 -3.66
C ALA A 201 -21.69 -5.52 -3.99
N ASP A 202 -21.82 -4.45 -3.20
CA ASP A 202 -22.81 -3.40 -3.41
C ASP A 202 -22.38 -2.44 -4.54
N TYR A 203 -21.07 -2.36 -4.81
CA TYR A 203 -20.53 -1.53 -5.90
C TYR A 203 -19.16 -2.01 -6.39
N LEU A 204 -18.86 -1.69 -7.65
CA LEU A 204 -17.55 -1.87 -8.27
C LEU A 204 -16.93 -0.52 -8.62
N LEU A 205 -15.63 -0.39 -8.35
CA LEU A 205 -14.82 0.74 -8.77
C LEU A 205 -13.75 0.22 -9.73
N LEU A 206 -13.94 0.48 -11.01
CA LEU A 206 -13.06 -0.02 -12.05
C LEU A 206 -12.03 1.05 -12.39
N LYS A 207 -10.76 0.73 -12.16
CA LYS A 207 -9.65 1.41 -12.80
C LYS A 207 -9.37 0.77 -14.15
N ARG A 208 -8.62 1.49 -14.99
CA ARG A 208 -8.23 1.03 -16.32
C ARG A 208 -7.65 -0.39 -16.27
N PRO A 209 -8.18 -1.34 -17.06
CA PRO A 209 -7.63 -2.68 -17.15
C PRO A 209 -6.41 -2.70 -18.08
N SER A 210 -5.55 -3.71 -17.94
CA SER A 210 -4.59 -4.03 -19.01
C SER A 210 -5.29 -4.87 -20.08
N LEU A 211 -4.70 -4.95 -21.28
CA LEU A 211 -5.24 -5.77 -22.38
C LEU A 211 -5.45 -7.23 -21.92
N LEU A 212 -4.40 -7.85 -21.39
CA LEU A 212 -4.48 -9.23 -20.89
C LEU A 212 -5.44 -9.37 -19.71
N GLN A 213 -5.48 -8.41 -18.78
CA GLN A 213 -6.42 -8.48 -17.67
C GLN A 213 -7.86 -8.55 -18.19
N LYS A 214 -8.22 -7.67 -19.14
CA LYS A 214 -9.55 -7.64 -19.74
C LYS A 214 -9.92 -8.98 -20.39
N ASP A 215 -8.98 -9.64 -21.07
CA ASP A 215 -9.23 -10.92 -21.74
C ASP A 215 -9.49 -12.06 -20.76
N PHE A 216 -8.86 -12.01 -19.58
CA PHE A 216 -8.99 -13.00 -18.50
C PHE A 216 -10.00 -12.60 -17.41
N GLU A 217 -10.74 -11.51 -17.57
CA GLU A 217 -11.81 -11.12 -16.64
C GLU A 217 -13.03 -12.04 -16.77
N ARG A 218 -13.80 -12.17 -15.69
CA ARG A 218 -15.05 -12.95 -15.72
C ARG A 218 -16.12 -12.28 -16.57
N GLY A 219 -16.96 -13.10 -17.22
CA GLY A 219 -18.00 -12.66 -18.17
C GLY A 219 -18.70 -11.35 -17.80
N LYS A 220 -19.35 -11.27 -16.64
CA LYS A 220 -20.09 -10.04 -16.29
C LYS A 220 -19.21 -8.82 -16.06
N ILE A 221 -18.01 -8.99 -15.49
CA ILE A 221 -17.06 -7.88 -15.27
C ILE A 221 -16.41 -7.48 -16.60
N LYS A 222 -16.15 -8.45 -17.47
CA LYS A 222 -15.72 -8.24 -18.85
C LYS A 222 -16.74 -7.42 -19.62
N ASP A 223 -18.03 -7.75 -19.53
CA ASP A 223 -19.11 -6.97 -20.17
C ASP A 223 -19.10 -5.51 -19.71
N ILE A 224 -18.90 -5.26 -18.40
CA ILE A 224 -18.81 -3.91 -17.86
C ILE A 224 -17.56 -3.18 -18.38
N TYR A 225 -16.41 -3.86 -18.41
CA TYR A 225 -15.19 -3.31 -18.99
C TYR A 225 -15.32 -3.03 -20.49
N ASP A 226 -16.00 -3.89 -21.25
CA ASP A 226 -16.29 -3.70 -22.66
C ASP A 226 -17.15 -2.45 -22.89
N GLY A 227 -18.21 -2.28 -22.09
CA GLY A 227 -19.05 -1.09 -22.12
C GLY A 227 -18.30 0.20 -21.79
N ALA A 228 -17.29 0.14 -20.91
CA ALA A 228 -16.49 1.29 -20.50
C ALA A 228 -15.20 1.49 -21.33
N ALA A 229 -14.84 0.55 -22.22
CA ALA A 229 -13.51 0.49 -22.83
C ALA A 229 -13.17 1.71 -23.70
N GLU A 230 -14.11 2.14 -24.54
CA GLU A 230 -13.90 3.29 -25.42
C GLU A 230 -13.79 4.60 -24.64
N ASP A 231 -14.53 4.73 -23.55
CA ASP A 231 -14.43 5.90 -22.69
C ASP A 231 -13.11 5.93 -21.90
N PHE A 232 -12.62 4.79 -21.40
CA PHE A 232 -11.27 4.72 -20.84
C PHE A 232 -10.17 5.10 -21.82
N LYS A 233 -10.37 4.87 -23.13
CA LYS A 233 -9.42 5.33 -24.16
C LYS A 233 -9.51 6.84 -24.37
N LYS A 234 -10.73 7.38 -24.50
CA LYS A 234 -10.98 8.81 -24.79
C LYS A 234 -10.65 9.74 -23.63
N LEU A 235 -10.99 9.35 -22.41
CA LEU A 235 -10.81 10.16 -21.20
C LEU A 235 -9.35 10.17 -20.70
N GLY A 236 -8.45 9.43 -21.35
CA GLY A 236 -7.01 9.50 -21.11
C GLY A 236 -6.48 8.54 -20.05
N SER A 237 -5.22 8.73 -19.67
CA SER A 237 -4.44 7.83 -18.79
C SER A 237 -4.35 8.33 -17.34
N ASP A 238 -5.23 9.23 -16.93
CA ASP A 238 -5.25 9.71 -15.55
C ASP A 238 -5.50 8.57 -14.56
N LYS A 239 -4.64 8.47 -13.55
CA LYS A 239 -4.78 7.50 -12.45
C LYS A 239 -5.93 7.86 -11.51
N GLY A 240 -6.37 9.11 -11.51
CA GLY A 240 -7.57 9.58 -10.81
C GLY A 240 -8.87 9.04 -11.42
N LEU A 241 -8.88 8.77 -12.73
CA LEU A 241 -10.06 8.28 -13.43
C LEU A 241 -10.54 6.93 -12.87
N VAL A 242 -11.83 6.83 -12.58
CA VAL A 242 -12.49 5.61 -12.11
C VAL A 242 -13.87 5.50 -12.76
N TYR A 243 -14.23 4.30 -13.20
CA TYR A 243 -15.59 3.98 -13.57
C TYR A 243 -16.31 3.39 -12.36
N VAL A 244 -17.37 4.05 -11.91
CA VAL A 244 -18.22 3.61 -10.81
C VAL A 244 -19.37 2.81 -11.37
N TYR A 245 -19.61 1.63 -10.80
CA TYR A 245 -20.75 0.78 -11.13
C TYR A 245 -21.50 0.44 -9.84
N SER A 246 -22.62 1.12 -9.62
CA SER A 246 -23.50 0.96 -8.46
C SER A 246 -24.93 1.34 -8.81
N ASP A 247 -25.88 1.07 -7.91
CA ASP A 247 -27.26 1.51 -8.05
C ASP A 247 -27.45 3.04 -7.95
N LYS A 248 -26.46 3.75 -7.37
CA LYS A 248 -26.52 5.20 -7.15
C LYS A 248 -25.82 6.01 -8.23
N PHE A 249 -24.87 5.38 -8.91
CA PHE A 249 -24.08 6.01 -9.95
C PHE A 249 -23.48 4.97 -10.89
N ARG A 250 -23.68 5.20 -12.19
CA ARG A 250 -22.98 4.55 -13.29
C ARG A 250 -22.34 5.62 -14.15
N GLY A 251 -21.02 5.69 -14.13
CA GLY A 251 -20.31 6.78 -14.80
C GLY A 251 -18.83 6.83 -14.45
N PHE A 252 -18.12 7.75 -15.10
CA PHE A 252 -16.75 8.08 -14.80
C PHE A 252 -16.70 9.24 -13.82
N ALA A 253 -15.87 9.07 -12.80
CA ALA A 253 -15.46 10.13 -11.90
C ALA A 253 -13.93 10.20 -11.83
N SER A 254 -13.41 11.26 -11.22
CA SER A 254 -11.99 11.37 -10.88
C SER A 254 -11.82 11.58 -9.38
N ASN A 255 -10.73 11.03 -8.85
CA ASN A 255 -10.34 11.19 -7.46
C ASN A 255 -8.97 11.87 -7.36
N GLU A 256 -8.81 12.76 -6.39
CA GLU A 256 -7.50 13.24 -5.96
C GLU A 256 -6.75 12.14 -5.18
N LEU A 257 -5.43 12.30 -5.04
CA LEU A 257 -4.65 11.48 -4.11
C LEU A 257 -4.99 11.86 -2.66
N PRO A 258 -4.87 10.93 -1.70
CA PRO A 258 -5.08 11.25 -0.30
C PRO A 258 -4.06 12.30 0.19
N SER A 259 -4.43 13.13 1.17
CA SER A 259 -3.58 14.25 1.63
C SER A 259 -2.22 13.81 2.17
N PHE A 260 -2.12 12.54 2.59
CA PHE A 260 -0.92 11.95 3.14
C PHE A 260 -0.11 11.14 2.10
N TRP A 261 -0.49 11.15 0.83
CA TRP A 261 0.20 10.40 -0.22
C TRP A 261 1.69 10.76 -0.25
N SER A 262 2.52 9.73 -0.39
CA SER A 262 3.96 9.85 -0.42
C SER A 262 4.57 8.84 -1.38
N GLU A 263 5.81 9.08 -1.79
CA GLU A 263 6.56 8.11 -2.61
C GLU A 263 6.70 6.76 -1.87
N ARG A 264 6.80 6.78 -0.54
CA ARG A 264 6.76 5.58 0.30
C ARG A 264 5.43 4.84 0.17
N ALA A 265 4.29 5.54 0.21
CA ALA A 265 2.98 4.92 -0.02
C ALA A 265 2.89 4.30 -1.44
N SER A 266 3.49 4.94 -2.44
CA SER A 266 3.55 4.40 -3.80
C SER A 266 4.49 3.19 -3.95
N LYS A 267 5.60 3.15 -3.20
CA LYS A 267 6.65 2.11 -3.29
C LYS A 267 6.50 0.98 -2.28
N ALA A 268 5.65 1.12 -1.27
CA ALA A 268 5.39 0.09 -0.25
C ALA A 268 5.04 -1.27 -0.87
N PHE A 269 4.37 -1.25 -2.03
CA PHE A 269 3.97 -2.43 -2.80
C PHE A 269 5.03 -2.94 -3.79
N GLY A 270 6.11 -2.19 -4.02
CA GLY A 270 7.22 -2.55 -4.93
C GLY A 270 8.46 -3.10 -4.24
N SER A 271 8.54 -3.00 -2.90
CA SER A 271 9.73 -3.36 -2.12
C SER A 271 9.85 -4.84 -1.73
N ALA A 272 9.10 -5.72 -2.38
CA ALA A 272 9.28 -7.16 -2.22
C ALA A 272 10.66 -7.55 -2.74
N LYS A 273 11.57 -7.95 -1.83
CA LYS A 273 12.83 -8.58 -2.23
C LYS A 273 12.48 -9.90 -2.91
N LEU A 274 12.69 -9.99 -4.22
CA LEU A 274 12.78 -11.27 -4.91
C LEU A 274 13.94 -12.04 -4.25
N LYS A 275 13.63 -13.16 -3.62
CA LYS A 275 14.65 -14.14 -3.23
C LYS A 275 14.81 -15.13 -4.36
#